data_AF-A0A916UQW2-F1
#
_entry.id   AF-A0A916UQW2-F1
#
_cell.length_a   1.000
_cell.length_b   1.000
_cell.length_c   1.000
_cell.angle_alpha   90.00
_cell.angle_beta   90.00
_cell.angle_gamma   90.00
#
_symmetry.space_group_name_H-M   'P 1'
#
loop_
_entity.id
_entity.type
_entity.pdbx_description
1 polymer ?
#
loop_
_entity_poly.entity_id
_entity_poly.type
_entity_poly.pdbx_seq_one_letter_code
_entity_poly.pdbx_strand_id
1 'polypeptide(L)'
;MISIFVTTAWLLHPLCLTSILYVVQRMTSLSALFCIWGMAAYLYGRLKLLEGDSGKLLVIASVLIFTPLATLSKETGALLPLLLLVTELTLLNFDAKEQAGRKLLIALFTVCVAVPAAAAIAYSAFHPQWITATYLIRDFTLAERVMTESRVLCFYLKLILLPNISELGLYHDDIAYSHGLFDPVTTATSMAVIALLIFGAFVARKKAPVLSFGILFFFAGHILESTIFGLEIAHEHRNYLPMLGPIFAASYYLLLPQVHVSTLQIRRIIGLALIALFAVTTYSRSTDWANPFDLYTAEARHHPNSAQASLEMGTMYGSITTPDQEAMARNYATALSYYEKASSLNPNSSSGLVGMIKLSAIRNHPIEPQWVDQLRHRLQYSPLASSTADLLISLVTCRADKICKISNEQIEGLMQASLSNELTTQSNRASILSAYSYYLVNVAADYPKALQVMQETVRNNPGQLDYRMTLIKFCIASGHTQEAKEALVEMRKLDKLKKYATELDILSQKLATINNKI
;
A
#
# COMPACT_ATOMS: atom_id res chain seq x y z
N MET A 1 -4.17 -18.93 30.03
CA MET A 1 -2.80 -18.35 30.06
C MET A 1 -2.25 -18.16 28.65
N ILE A 2 -2.08 -19.22 27.83
CA ILE A 2 -1.53 -19.08 26.46
C ILE A 2 -2.38 -18.11 25.61
N SER A 3 -3.71 -18.28 25.57
CA SER A 3 -4.58 -17.40 24.77
C SER A 3 -4.49 -15.93 25.20
N ILE A 4 -4.43 -15.65 26.51
CA ILE A 4 -4.25 -14.29 27.03
C ILE A 4 -2.92 -13.71 26.55
N PHE A 5 -1.83 -14.47 26.69
CA PHE A 5 -0.51 -14.01 26.25
C PHE A 5 -0.47 -13.75 24.75
N VAL A 6 -1.03 -14.63 23.91
CA VAL A 6 -1.09 -14.44 22.46
C VAL A 6 -1.85 -13.17 22.11
N THR A 7 -3.03 -12.97 22.71
CA THR A 7 -3.84 -11.77 22.47
C THR A 7 -3.13 -10.51 22.95
N THR A 8 -2.52 -10.52 24.14
CA THR A 8 -1.77 -9.38 24.67
C THR A 8 -0.54 -9.07 23.84
N ALA A 9 0.22 -10.09 23.43
CA ALA A 9 1.39 -9.94 22.56
C ALA A 9 0.99 -9.32 21.23
N TRP A 10 -0.06 -9.85 20.60
CA TRP A 10 -0.56 -9.35 19.32
C TRP A 10 -1.10 -7.92 19.42
N LEU A 11 -1.94 -7.64 20.42
CA LEU A 11 -2.54 -6.32 20.65
C LEU A 11 -1.48 -5.24 20.85
N LEU A 12 -0.44 -5.55 21.63
CA LEU A 12 0.61 -4.59 21.98
C LEU A 12 1.79 -4.60 21.02
N HIS A 13 1.80 -5.46 19.99
CA HIS A 13 2.91 -5.57 19.05
C HIS A 13 3.06 -4.29 18.21
N PRO A 14 4.27 -3.70 18.08
CA PRO A 14 4.45 -2.44 17.36
C PRO A 14 4.13 -2.50 15.86
N LEU A 15 4.20 -3.69 15.23
CA LEU A 15 3.74 -3.89 13.84
C LEU A 15 2.21 -3.73 13.66
N CYS A 16 1.41 -3.84 14.73
CA CYS A 16 -0.04 -3.59 14.65
C CYS A 16 -0.37 -2.11 14.43
N LEU A 17 0.55 -1.20 14.75
CA LEU A 17 0.26 0.23 14.83
C LEU A 17 -0.28 0.79 13.52
N THR A 18 0.38 0.47 12.41
CA THR A 18 -0.03 0.98 11.08
C THR A 18 -1.38 0.44 10.64
N SER A 19 -1.78 -0.78 11.04
CA SER A 19 -3.11 -1.32 10.74
C SER A 19 -4.25 -0.61 11.50
N ILE A 20 -3.92 0.11 12.57
CA ILE A 20 -4.88 0.75 13.47
C ILE A 20 -4.90 2.28 13.25
N LEU A 21 -3.74 2.93 13.31
CA LEU A 21 -3.62 4.38 13.23
C LEU A 21 -3.66 4.91 11.79
N TYR A 22 -3.17 4.14 10.81
CA TYR A 22 -3.21 4.58 9.42
C TYR A 22 -4.59 4.32 8.83
N VAL A 23 -5.34 5.39 8.52
CA VAL A 23 -6.76 5.32 8.12
C VAL A 23 -7.00 4.39 6.95
N VAL A 24 -6.11 4.39 5.95
CA VAL A 24 -6.20 3.52 4.76
C VAL A 24 -6.20 2.04 5.15
N GLN A 25 -5.52 1.68 6.25
CA GLN A 25 -5.35 0.28 6.69
C GLN A 25 -6.43 -0.21 7.65
N ARG A 26 -7.50 0.56 7.90
CA ARG A 26 -8.70 0.05 8.57
C ARG A 26 -9.31 -1.17 7.87
N MET A 27 -9.14 -1.24 6.55
CA MET A 27 -9.49 -2.41 5.74
C MET A 27 -8.77 -3.70 6.19
N THR A 28 -7.51 -3.59 6.58
CA THR A 28 -6.68 -4.71 7.07
C THR A 28 -7.22 -5.23 8.41
N SER A 29 -7.56 -4.32 9.33
CA SER A 29 -8.14 -4.68 10.64
C SER A 29 -9.50 -5.36 10.51
N LEU A 30 -10.38 -4.86 9.63
CA LEU A 30 -11.70 -5.46 9.39
C LEU A 30 -11.59 -6.83 8.70
N SER A 31 -10.70 -6.96 7.71
CA SER A 31 -10.45 -8.25 7.04
C SER A 31 -9.94 -9.29 8.05
N ALA A 32 -9.00 -8.93 8.92
CA ALA A 32 -8.48 -9.81 9.95
C ALA A 32 -9.55 -10.22 10.98
N LEU A 33 -10.48 -9.33 11.36
CA LEU A 33 -11.62 -9.68 12.21
C LEU A 33 -12.45 -10.82 11.60
N PHE A 34 -12.83 -10.68 10.33
CA PHE A 34 -13.60 -11.70 9.63
C PHE A 34 -12.81 -13.01 9.47
N CYS A 35 -11.50 -12.94 9.18
CA CYS A 35 -10.65 -14.13 9.16
C CYS A 35 -10.62 -14.83 10.52
N ILE A 36 -10.42 -14.11 11.62
CA ILE A 36 -10.37 -14.69 12.98
C ILE A 36 -11.73 -15.29 13.37
N TRP A 37 -12.84 -14.63 13.06
CA TRP A 37 -14.19 -15.18 13.28
C TRP A 37 -14.45 -16.43 12.43
N GLY A 38 -14.03 -16.43 11.17
CA GLY A 38 -14.06 -17.61 10.31
C GLY A 38 -13.24 -18.76 10.89
N MET A 39 -12.02 -18.50 11.34
CA MET A 39 -11.18 -19.50 12.00
C MET A 39 -11.81 -20.04 13.29
N ALA A 40 -12.39 -19.18 14.13
CA ALA A 40 -13.05 -19.60 15.35
C ALA A 40 -14.29 -20.47 15.07
N ALA A 41 -15.14 -20.07 14.13
CA ALA A 41 -16.31 -20.83 13.71
C ALA A 41 -15.92 -22.19 13.09
N TYR A 42 -14.86 -22.19 12.27
CA TYR A 42 -14.30 -23.41 11.69
C TYR A 42 -13.81 -24.36 12.78
N LEU A 43 -12.94 -23.90 13.69
CA LEU A 43 -12.39 -24.71 14.77
C LEU A 43 -13.50 -25.29 15.66
N TYR A 44 -14.51 -24.49 16.00
CA TYR A 44 -15.65 -24.96 16.78
C TYR A 44 -16.46 -26.04 16.04
N GLY A 45 -16.72 -25.87 14.74
CA GLY A 45 -17.32 -26.90 13.90
C GLY A 45 -16.47 -28.16 13.78
N ARG A 46 -15.14 -28.02 13.72
CA ARG A 46 -14.20 -29.13 13.63
C ARG A 46 -14.14 -29.97 14.89
N LEU A 47 -14.16 -29.35 16.06
CA LEU A 47 -14.21 -30.07 17.35
C LEU A 47 -15.47 -30.95 17.42
N LYS A 48 -16.63 -30.44 16.99
CA LYS A 48 -17.87 -31.25 16.88
C LYS A 48 -17.72 -32.44 15.92
N LEU A 49 -17.09 -32.25 14.76
CA LEU A 49 -16.85 -33.36 13.81
C LEU A 49 -15.91 -34.44 14.34
N LEU A 50 -14.98 -34.08 15.24
CA LEU A 50 -14.12 -35.05 15.94
C LEU A 50 -14.91 -35.85 16.97
N GLU A 51 -15.87 -35.23 17.65
CA GLU A 51 -16.75 -35.88 18.64
C GLU A 51 -17.86 -36.75 17.99
N GLY A 52 -18.18 -36.49 16.72
CA GLY A 52 -19.23 -37.17 15.95
C GLY A 52 -20.52 -36.39 15.80
N ASP A 53 -20.52 -35.12 16.17
CA ASP A 53 -21.69 -34.24 16.14
C ASP A 53 -21.82 -33.47 14.82
N SER A 54 -22.93 -32.74 14.67
CA SER A 54 -23.32 -31.97 13.47
C SER A 54 -22.52 -30.66 13.29
N GLY A 55 -21.19 -30.75 13.23
CA GLY A 55 -20.30 -29.60 12.95
C GLY A 55 -20.21 -29.17 11.48
N LYS A 56 -20.80 -29.95 10.55
CA LYS A 56 -20.67 -29.78 9.08
C LYS A 56 -21.11 -28.39 8.61
N LEU A 57 -22.27 -27.91 9.10
CA LEU A 57 -22.82 -26.61 8.72
C LEU A 57 -21.91 -25.45 9.16
N LEU A 58 -21.37 -25.53 10.37
CA LEU A 58 -20.45 -24.51 10.90
C LEU A 58 -19.15 -24.45 10.10
N VAL A 59 -18.60 -25.61 9.73
CA VAL A 59 -17.42 -25.68 8.86
C VAL A 59 -17.70 -25.03 7.50
N ILE A 60 -18.82 -25.35 6.86
CA ILE A 60 -19.19 -24.76 5.56
C ILE A 60 -19.45 -23.25 5.68
N ALA A 61 -20.25 -22.84 6.67
CA ALA A 61 -20.59 -21.44 6.91
C ALA A 61 -19.34 -20.60 7.21
N SER A 62 -18.36 -21.17 7.93
CA SER A 62 -17.13 -20.47 8.26
C SER A 62 -16.35 -20.02 7.01
N VAL A 63 -16.37 -20.83 5.95
CA VAL A 63 -15.69 -20.52 4.69
C VAL A 63 -16.57 -19.64 3.82
N LEU A 64 -17.84 -20.01 3.62
CA LEU A 64 -18.73 -19.34 2.66
C LEU A 64 -19.20 -17.94 3.12
N ILE A 65 -19.23 -17.67 4.42
CA ILE A 65 -19.63 -16.36 4.94
C ILE A 65 -18.41 -15.47 5.19
N PHE A 66 -17.41 -15.96 5.92
CA PHE A 66 -16.32 -15.10 6.35
C PHE A 66 -15.25 -14.88 5.28
N THR A 67 -15.06 -15.77 4.31
CA THR A 67 -14.12 -15.51 3.21
C THR A 67 -14.60 -14.32 2.38
N PRO A 68 -15.86 -14.26 1.88
CA PRO A 68 -16.34 -13.09 1.15
C PRO A 68 -16.31 -11.80 1.98
N LEU A 69 -16.71 -11.83 3.25
CA LEU A 69 -16.66 -10.64 4.11
C LEU A 69 -15.23 -10.13 4.30
N ALA A 70 -14.27 -11.03 4.51
CA ALA A 70 -12.86 -10.68 4.62
C ALA A 70 -12.30 -10.13 3.31
N THR A 71 -12.60 -10.78 2.17
CA THR A 71 -12.14 -10.39 0.83
C THR A 71 -12.72 -9.04 0.38
N LEU A 72 -14.01 -8.80 0.65
CA LEU A 72 -14.67 -7.52 0.36
C LEU A 72 -14.16 -6.39 1.25
N SER A 73 -13.54 -6.72 2.38
CA SER A 73 -12.84 -5.74 3.21
C SER A 73 -11.44 -5.46 2.65
N LYS A 74 -10.67 -6.50 2.33
CA LYS A 74 -9.32 -6.42 1.73
C LYS A 74 -9.01 -7.73 0.99
N GLU A 75 -8.28 -7.64 -0.12
CA GLU A 75 -7.94 -8.77 -1.00
C GLU A 75 -7.26 -9.93 -0.25
N THR A 76 -6.43 -9.63 0.76
CA THR A 76 -5.77 -10.64 1.62
C THR A 76 -6.76 -11.54 2.36
N GLY A 77 -8.00 -11.11 2.56
CA GLY A 77 -9.06 -11.92 3.16
C GLY A 77 -9.38 -13.19 2.37
N ALA A 78 -9.06 -13.21 1.06
CA ALA A 78 -9.19 -14.39 0.21
C ALA A 78 -8.30 -15.55 0.67
N LEU A 79 -7.31 -15.31 1.53
CA LEU A 79 -6.41 -16.32 2.07
C LEU A 79 -7.02 -17.13 3.23
N LEU A 80 -8.21 -16.77 3.75
CA LEU A 80 -8.84 -17.51 4.85
C LEU A 80 -8.91 -19.03 4.62
N PRO A 81 -9.38 -19.55 3.46
CA PRO A 81 -9.40 -20.99 3.20
C PRO A 81 -8.00 -21.63 3.23
N LEU A 82 -6.96 -20.90 2.79
CA LEU A 82 -5.58 -21.37 2.85
C LEU A 82 -5.07 -21.42 4.30
N LEU A 83 -5.40 -20.43 5.14
CA LEU A 83 -5.06 -20.43 6.57
C LEU A 83 -5.76 -21.57 7.33
N LEU A 84 -7.00 -21.88 6.96
CA LEU A 84 -7.72 -23.06 7.46
C LEU A 84 -7.09 -24.36 6.99
N LEU A 85 -6.60 -24.42 5.75
CA LEU A 85 -5.87 -25.58 5.23
C LEU A 85 -4.56 -25.83 6.02
N VAL A 86 -3.82 -24.77 6.35
CA VAL A 86 -2.65 -24.85 7.23
C VAL A 86 -3.04 -25.43 8.59
N THR A 87 -4.18 -24.98 9.14
CA THR A 87 -4.73 -25.51 10.41
C THR A 87 -5.00 -27.02 10.33
N GLU A 88 -5.60 -27.50 9.23
CA GLU A 88 -5.84 -28.93 9.03
C GLU A 88 -4.55 -29.73 8.83
N LEU A 89 -3.60 -29.22 8.05
CA LEU A 89 -2.35 -29.92 7.74
C LEU A 89 -1.42 -30.07 8.95
N THR A 90 -1.62 -29.26 9.99
CA THR A 90 -0.71 -29.19 11.15
C THR A 90 -1.37 -29.62 12.45
N LEU A 91 -2.55 -29.10 12.77
CA LEU A 91 -3.18 -29.29 14.08
C LEU A 91 -4.25 -30.38 14.09
N LEU A 92 -5.00 -30.56 12.99
CA LEU A 92 -6.22 -31.40 12.97
C LEU A 92 -6.14 -32.65 12.07
N ASN A 93 -5.12 -32.75 11.21
CA ASN A 93 -4.84 -33.88 10.31
C ASN A 93 -6.02 -34.35 9.42
N PHE A 94 -7.03 -33.52 9.16
CA PHE A 94 -8.28 -33.91 8.49
C PHE A 94 -9.03 -35.04 9.20
N ASP A 95 -8.78 -35.22 10.50
CA ASP A 95 -9.44 -36.28 11.28
C ASP A 95 -10.90 -35.94 11.53
N ALA A 96 -11.76 -36.94 11.38
CA ALA A 96 -13.18 -36.85 11.67
C ALA A 96 -13.68 -38.25 12.07
N LYS A 97 -14.63 -38.31 13.01
CA LYS A 97 -15.21 -39.59 13.45
C LYS A 97 -15.93 -40.32 12.32
N GLU A 98 -16.65 -39.56 11.49
CA GLU A 98 -17.35 -40.08 10.32
C GLU A 98 -16.54 -39.88 9.03
N GLN A 99 -16.55 -40.88 8.15
CA GLN A 99 -15.94 -40.78 6.83
C GLN A 99 -16.57 -39.65 5.99
N ALA A 100 -17.87 -39.38 6.16
CA ALA A 100 -18.56 -38.28 5.49
C ALA A 100 -17.97 -36.91 5.88
N GLY A 101 -17.59 -36.72 7.15
CA GLY A 101 -16.90 -35.52 7.62
C GLY A 101 -15.55 -35.33 6.93
N ARG A 102 -14.74 -36.39 6.86
CA ARG A 102 -13.45 -36.35 6.17
C ARG A 102 -13.58 -36.04 4.67
N LYS A 103 -14.55 -36.68 3.99
CA LYS A 103 -14.84 -36.40 2.57
C LYS A 103 -15.28 -34.94 2.35
N LEU A 104 -16.10 -34.39 3.24
CA LEU A 104 -16.49 -32.99 3.22
C LEU A 104 -15.27 -32.06 3.30
N LEU A 105 -14.36 -32.30 4.24
CA LEU A 105 -13.16 -31.47 4.40
C LEU A 105 -12.29 -31.50 3.14
N ILE A 106 -12.01 -32.70 2.60
CA ILE A 106 -11.22 -32.85 1.37
C ILE A 106 -11.90 -32.11 0.21
N ALA A 107 -13.21 -32.27 0.04
CA ALA A 107 -13.97 -31.58 -1.01
C ALA A 107 -13.92 -30.06 -0.83
N LEU A 108 -14.13 -29.56 0.40
CA LEU A 108 -14.11 -28.14 0.72
C LEU A 108 -12.76 -27.49 0.36
N PHE A 109 -11.64 -28.07 0.79
CA PHE A 109 -10.32 -27.51 0.47
C PHE A 109 -9.90 -27.73 -0.98
N THR A 110 -10.39 -28.79 -1.63
CA THR A 110 -10.22 -28.94 -3.08
C THR A 110 -10.90 -27.79 -3.82
N VAL A 111 -12.16 -27.49 -3.48
CA VAL A 111 -12.94 -26.43 -4.13
C VAL A 111 -12.46 -25.03 -3.76
N CYS A 112 -12.10 -24.78 -2.50
CA CYS A 112 -11.78 -23.44 -2.01
C CYS A 112 -10.29 -23.07 -2.06
N VAL A 113 -9.38 -24.05 -2.23
CA VAL A 113 -7.94 -23.78 -2.31
C VAL A 113 -7.33 -24.35 -3.58
N ALA A 114 -7.44 -25.67 -3.80
CA ALA A 114 -6.73 -26.31 -4.91
C ALA A 114 -7.23 -25.85 -6.29
N VAL A 115 -8.55 -25.77 -6.49
CA VAL A 115 -9.16 -25.31 -7.75
C VAL A 115 -8.84 -23.84 -8.03
N PRO A 116 -9.04 -22.88 -7.11
CA PRO A 116 -8.65 -21.48 -7.32
C PRO A 116 -7.15 -21.30 -7.56
N ALA A 117 -6.29 -22.02 -6.83
CA ALA A 117 -4.85 -21.97 -7.04
C ALA A 117 -4.46 -22.48 -8.43
N ALA A 118 -5.01 -23.63 -8.86
CA ALA A 118 -4.78 -24.18 -10.19
C ALA A 118 -5.31 -23.23 -11.29
N ALA A 119 -6.48 -22.63 -11.10
CA ALA A 119 -7.05 -21.64 -12.00
C ALA A 119 -6.18 -20.37 -12.10
N ALA A 120 -5.68 -19.85 -10.97
CA ALA A 120 -4.79 -18.69 -10.94
C ALA A 120 -3.45 -18.98 -11.63
N ILE A 121 -2.87 -20.17 -11.41
CA ILE A 121 -1.65 -20.62 -12.10
C ILE A 121 -1.89 -20.74 -13.60
N ALA A 122 -2.96 -21.42 -14.02
CA ALA A 122 -3.31 -21.57 -15.44
C ALA A 122 -3.56 -20.21 -16.09
N TYR A 123 -4.35 -19.34 -15.46
CA TYR A 123 -4.62 -17.99 -15.95
C TYR A 123 -3.32 -17.18 -16.10
N SER A 124 -2.40 -17.28 -15.13
CA SER A 124 -1.11 -16.60 -15.20
C SER A 124 -0.21 -17.13 -16.30
N ALA A 125 -0.27 -18.43 -16.61
CA ALA A 125 0.48 -19.03 -17.70
C ALA A 125 -0.04 -18.58 -19.08
N PHE A 126 -1.36 -18.41 -19.23
CA PHE A 126 -1.97 -17.97 -20.50
C PHE A 126 -2.05 -16.44 -20.67
N HIS A 127 -2.03 -15.67 -19.58
CA HIS A 127 -2.22 -14.22 -19.60
C HIS A 127 -1.17 -13.41 -18.81
N PRO A 128 0.14 -13.70 -18.91
CA PRO A 128 1.18 -13.16 -18.02
C PRO A 128 1.18 -11.63 -17.85
N GLN A 129 0.67 -10.88 -18.83
CA GLN A 129 0.48 -9.43 -18.80
C GLN A 129 -0.27 -8.92 -17.56
N TRP A 130 -1.16 -9.70 -16.95
CA TRP A 130 -1.89 -9.26 -15.75
C TRP A 130 -0.94 -9.07 -14.54
N ILE A 131 0.19 -9.79 -14.52
CA ILE A 131 1.26 -9.64 -13.53
C ILE A 131 2.30 -8.65 -14.06
N THR A 132 2.82 -8.85 -15.29
CA THR A 132 3.96 -8.07 -15.79
C THR A 132 3.63 -6.59 -16.02
N ALA A 133 2.39 -6.25 -16.35
CA ALA A 133 1.97 -4.85 -16.51
C ALA A 133 2.09 -4.04 -15.22
N THR A 134 2.00 -4.68 -14.05
CA THR A 134 2.15 -3.99 -12.74
C THR A 134 3.56 -3.46 -12.50
N TYR A 135 4.56 -3.98 -13.22
CA TYR A 135 5.96 -3.58 -13.10
C TYR A 135 6.34 -2.41 -14.02
N LEU A 136 5.48 -2.02 -14.97
CA LEU A 136 5.75 -0.89 -15.89
C LEU A 136 5.87 0.46 -15.17
N ILE A 137 5.34 0.54 -13.95
CA ILE A 137 5.35 1.74 -13.10
C ILE A 137 6.24 1.58 -11.86
N ARG A 138 7.11 0.55 -11.84
CA ARG A 138 7.98 0.21 -10.69
C ARG A 138 9.45 0.40 -11.06
N ASP A 139 10.24 0.72 -10.05
CA ASP A 139 11.70 0.86 -10.16
C ASP A 139 12.44 -0.50 -10.04
N PHE A 140 11.69 -1.61 -10.02
CA PHE A 140 12.21 -2.96 -9.92
C PHE A 140 11.45 -3.92 -10.83
N THR A 141 12.10 -5.01 -11.20
CA THR A 141 11.56 -6.12 -11.98
C THR A 141 10.89 -7.18 -11.09
N LEU A 142 10.16 -8.11 -11.71
CA LEU A 142 9.56 -9.26 -11.01
C LEU A 142 10.61 -10.12 -10.30
N ALA A 143 11.75 -10.39 -10.95
CA ALA A 143 12.81 -11.20 -10.38
C ALA A 143 13.44 -10.52 -9.15
N GLU A 144 13.77 -9.23 -9.28
CA GLU A 144 14.29 -8.41 -8.17
C GLU A 144 13.30 -8.36 -7.01
N ARG A 145 12.00 -8.21 -7.30
CA ARG A 145 10.96 -8.25 -6.27
C ARG A 145 10.97 -9.58 -5.53
N VAL A 146 10.84 -10.72 -6.21
CA VAL A 146 10.75 -12.04 -5.56
C VAL A 146 12.01 -12.33 -4.72
N MET A 147 13.19 -11.97 -5.22
CA MET A 147 14.43 -12.09 -4.47
C MET A 147 14.45 -11.17 -3.24
N THR A 148 14.01 -9.93 -3.39
CA THR A 148 13.96 -8.95 -2.29
C THR A 148 12.92 -9.33 -1.23
N GLU A 149 11.76 -9.84 -1.64
CA GLU A 149 10.70 -10.30 -0.73
C GLU A 149 11.18 -11.44 0.18
N SER A 150 12.13 -12.27 -0.27
CA SER A 150 12.76 -13.26 0.61
C SER A 150 13.47 -12.61 1.81
N ARG A 151 14.15 -11.48 1.60
CA ARG A 151 14.80 -10.70 2.65
C ARG A 151 13.77 -9.95 3.50
N VAL A 152 12.71 -9.42 2.88
CA VAL A 152 11.60 -8.75 3.58
C VAL A 152 10.89 -9.71 4.54
N LEU A 153 10.64 -10.96 4.14
CA LEU A 153 10.02 -11.95 5.02
C LEU A 153 10.91 -12.31 6.21
N CYS A 154 12.23 -12.40 6.02
CA CYS A 154 13.18 -12.55 7.14
C CYS A 154 13.20 -11.32 8.03
N PHE A 155 13.14 -10.13 7.46
CA PHE A 155 13.03 -8.86 8.18
C PHE A 155 11.75 -8.79 9.03
N TYR A 156 10.61 -9.19 8.48
CA TYR A 156 9.37 -9.31 9.24
C TYR A 156 9.45 -10.32 10.38
N LEU A 157 10.03 -11.51 10.15
CA LEU A 157 10.23 -12.49 11.22
C LEU A 157 11.11 -11.94 12.35
N LYS A 158 12.17 -11.20 12.01
CA LYS A 158 13.01 -10.50 12.99
C LYS A 158 12.18 -9.50 13.80
N LEU A 159 11.41 -8.64 13.14
CA LEU A 159 10.59 -7.62 13.82
C LEU A 159 9.44 -8.19 14.65
N ILE A 160 8.90 -9.36 14.28
CA ILE A 160 7.86 -10.05 15.07
C ILE A 160 8.44 -10.63 16.37
N LEU A 161 9.68 -11.13 16.34
CA LEU A 161 10.28 -11.78 17.51
C LEU A 161 10.98 -10.76 18.42
N LEU A 162 11.67 -9.79 17.84
CA LEU A 162 12.44 -8.78 18.55
C LEU A 162 12.35 -7.44 17.79
N PRO A 163 11.29 -6.65 18.00
CA PRO A 163 11.11 -5.39 17.29
C PRO A 163 12.21 -4.41 17.67
N ASN A 164 12.77 -3.76 16.65
CA ASN A 164 13.71 -2.66 16.81
C ASN A 164 13.04 -1.38 16.34
N ILE A 165 12.90 -0.39 17.23
CA ILE A 165 12.23 0.87 16.91
C ILE A 165 12.89 1.63 15.76
N SER A 166 14.21 1.53 15.61
CA SER A 166 14.95 2.21 14.54
C SER A 166 14.79 1.56 13.16
N GLU A 167 14.21 0.37 13.10
CA GLU A 167 13.91 -0.35 11.85
C GLU A 167 12.42 -0.34 11.54
N LEU A 168 11.60 0.22 12.42
CA LEU A 168 10.18 0.38 12.25
C LEU A 168 9.91 1.78 11.67
N GLY A 169 9.02 1.84 10.69
CA GLY A 169 8.70 3.03 9.92
C GLY A 169 7.49 2.83 9.02
N LEU A 170 6.92 3.95 8.56
CA LEU A 170 5.91 4.00 7.51
C LEU A 170 6.55 3.74 6.14
N TYR A 171 7.77 4.24 5.91
CA TYR A 171 8.49 4.13 4.65
C TYR A 171 9.63 3.12 4.76
N HIS A 172 9.66 2.17 3.82
CA HIS A 172 10.70 1.13 3.68
C HIS A 172 11.26 1.13 2.25
N ASP A 173 11.27 2.28 1.60
CA ASP A 173 11.83 2.51 0.26
C ASP A 173 13.37 2.53 0.26
N ASP A 174 13.99 2.41 1.44
CA ASP A 174 15.43 2.27 1.64
C ASP A 174 15.92 0.81 1.68
N ILE A 175 15.01 -0.17 1.57
CA ILE A 175 15.39 -1.57 1.37
C ILE A 175 15.98 -1.75 -0.03
N ALA A 176 17.30 -1.91 -0.09
CA ALA A 176 18.02 -2.16 -1.33
C ALA A 176 17.46 -3.38 -2.08
N TYR A 177 17.18 -3.21 -3.37
CA TYR A 177 16.72 -4.30 -4.23
C TYR A 177 17.80 -5.35 -4.42
N SER A 178 17.35 -6.57 -4.63
CA SER A 178 18.24 -7.72 -4.84
C SER A 178 18.42 -7.91 -6.35
N HIS A 179 19.54 -7.43 -6.89
CA HIS A 179 19.86 -7.56 -8.33
C HIS A 179 20.38 -8.95 -8.70
N GLY A 180 20.72 -9.77 -7.70
CA GLY A 180 21.06 -11.18 -7.87
C GLY A 180 21.06 -11.95 -6.56
N LEU A 181 21.37 -13.25 -6.63
CA LEU A 181 21.40 -14.13 -5.46
C LEU A 181 22.45 -13.72 -4.41
N PHE A 182 23.53 -13.08 -4.85
CA PHE A 182 24.62 -12.64 -3.99
C PHE A 182 24.78 -11.11 -3.94
N ASP A 183 23.84 -10.38 -4.52
CA ASP A 183 23.80 -8.92 -4.50
C ASP A 183 22.43 -8.44 -3.99
N PRO A 184 22.30 -8.21 -2.67
CA PRO A 184 23.29 -8.49 -1.61
C PRO A 184 23.35 -9.99 -1.23
N VAL A 185 24.43 -10.41 -0.56
CA VAL A 185 24.62 -11.81 -0.08
C VAL A 185 23.48 -12.28 0.82
N THR A 186 22.81 -11.35 1.49
CA THR A 186 21.64 -11.65 2.32
C THR A 186 20.50 -12.29 1.54
N THR A 187 20.43 -12.11 0.21
CA THR A 187 19.41 -12.69 -0.65
C THR A 187 19.47 -14.23 -0.62
N ALA A 188 20.61 -14.82 -0.99
CA ALA A 188 20.79 -16.27 -0.95
C ALA A 188 20.56 -16.84 0.47
N THR A 189 21.06 -16.16 1.50
CA THR A 189 20.87 -16.62 2.89
C THR A 189 19.40 -16.57 3.32
N SER A 190 18.67 -15.51 2.96
CA SER A 190 17.25 -15.37 3.27
C SER A 190 16.42 -16.43 2.55
N MET A 191 16.70 -16.68 1.26
CA MET A 191 16.06 -17.76 0.51
C MET A 191 16.33 -19.13 1.15
N ALA A 192 17.57 -19.41 1.56
CA ALA A 192 17.92 -20.64 2.25
C ALA A 192 17.20 -20.79 3.60
N VAL A 193 17.11 -19.71 4.39
CA VAL A 193 16.36 -19.70 5.67
C VAL A 193 14.88 -19.96 5.44
N ILE A 194 14.25 -19.31 4.46
CA ILE A 194 12.84 -19.53 4.13
C ILE A 194 12.61 -20.98 3.68
N ALA A 195 13.46 -21.50 2.79
CA ALA A 195 13.36 -22.88 2.32
C ALA A 195 13.48 -23.86 3.50
N LEU A 196 14.44 -23.64 4.40
CA LEU A 196 14.63 -24.46 5.60
C LEU A 196 13.43 -24.38 6.55
N LEU A 197 12.87 -23.19 6.78
CA LEU A 197 11.70 -23.00 7.64
C LEU A 197 10.47 -23.71 7.08
N ILE A 198 10.16 -23.52 5.79
CA ILE A 198 8.99 -24.13 5.15
C ILE A 198 9.13 -25.65 5.09
N PHE A 199 10.28 -26.14 4.60
CA PHE A 199 10.55 -27.58 4.52
C PHE A 199 10.57 -28.22 5.91
N GLY A 200 11.27 -27.60 6.86
CA GLY A 200 11.35 -28.04 8.25
C GLY A 200 9.98 -28.10 8.90
N ALA A 201 9.15 -27.07 8.74
CA ALA A 201 7.77 -27.06 9.23
C ALA A 201 6.92 -28.18 8.60
N PHE A 202 7.05 -28.41 7.29
CA PHE A 202 6.30 -29.48 6.63
C PHE A 202 6.69 -30.88 7.11
N VAL A 203 7.99 -31.15 7.25
CA VAL A 203 8.52 -32.43 7.75
C VAL A 203 8.18 -32.62 9.24
N ALA A 204 8.30 -31.55 10.03
CA ALA A 204 8.07 -31.59 11.47
C ALA A 204 6.58 -31.51 11.85
N ARG A 205 5.64 -31.28 10.92
CA ARG A 205 4.22 -31.04 11.22
C ARG A 205 3.54 -32.04 12.15
N LYS A 206 3.96 -33.31 12.13
CA LYS A 206 3.44 -34.34 13.05
C LYS A 206 4.16 -34.38 14.41
N LYS A 207 5.44 -33.99 14.46
CA LYS A 207 6.27 -34.00 15.68
C LYS A 207 6.21 -32.69 16.46
N ALA A 208 6.13 -31.56 15.76
CA ALA A 208 6.06 -30.21 16.29
C ALA A 208 4.92 -29.44 15.58
N PRO A 209 3.65 -29.84 15.77
CA PRO A 209 2.50 -29.29 15.03
C PRO A 209 2.31 -27.79 15.27
N VAL A 210 2.53 -27.31 16.49
CA VAL A 210 2.37 -25.89 16.84
C VAL A 210 3.44 -25.00 16.20
N LEU A 211 4.71 -25.44 16.22
CA LEU A 211 5.78 -24.75 15.51
C LEU A 211 5.51 -24.69 14.00
N SER A 212 5.08 -25.83 13.44
CA SER A 212 4.79 -25.96 12.02
C SER A 212 3.61 -25.10 11.59
N PHE A 213 2.54 -25.06 12.41
CA PHE A 213 1.43 -24.14 12.24
C PHE A 213 1.93 -22.69 12.22
N GLY A 214 2.71 -22.27 13.22
CA GLY A 214 3.17 -20.88 13.31
C GLY A 214 3.98 -20.42 12.08
N ILE A 215 4.88 -21.28 11.61
CA ILE A 215 5.70 -21.03 10.42
C ILE A 215 4.85 -21.01 9.14
N LEU A 216 4.04 -22.05 8.91
CA LEU A 216 3.24 -22.15 7.68
C LEU A 216 2.12 -21.10 7.63
N PHE A 217 1.56 -20.71 8.78
CA PHE A 217 0.55 -19.66 8.86
C PHE A 217 1.13 -18.29 8.47
N PHE A 218 2.35 -17.99 8.91
CA PHE A 218 3.07 -16.77 8.50
C PHE A 218 3.26 -16.71 6.98
N PHE A 219 3.83 -17.77 6.38
CA PHE A 219 4.09 -17.78 4.94
C PHE A 219 2.80 -17.83 4.10
N ALA A 220 1.78 -18.57 4.55
CA ALA A 220 0.48 -18.61 3.90
C ALA A 220 -0.19 -17.23 3.88
N GLY A 221 -0.10 -16.48 4.98
CA GLY A 221 -0.65 -15.14 5.08
C GLY A 221 0.07 -14.09 4.22
N HIS A 222 1.32 -14.35 3.83
CA HIS A 222 2.14 -13.46 3.01
C HIS A 222 2.13 -13.78 1.50
N ILE A 223 1.48 -14.87 1.07
CA ILE A 223 1.54 -15.33 -0.32
C ILE A 223 0.97 -14.34 -1.34
N LEU A 224 0.03 -13.47 -0.93
CA LEU A 224 -0.57 -12.48 -1.82
C LEU A 224 0.24 -11.18 -1.89
N GLU A 225 0.80 -10.73 -0.76
CA GLU A 225 1.45 -9.41 -0.69
C GLU A 225 2.97 -9.46 -0.88
N SER A 226 3.61 -10.60 -0.58
CA SER A 226 5.09 -10.74 -0.53
C SER A 226 5.60 -11.76 -1.57
N THR A 227 5.05 -11.71 -2.80
CA THR A 227 5.39 -12.63 -3.90
C THR A 227 5.51 -11.91 -5.26
N ILE A 228 4.72 -12.30 -6.26
CA ILE A 228 4.86 -11.93 -7.68
C ILE A 228 4.07 -10.68 -8.09
N PHE A 229 3.20 -10.16 -7.22
CA PHE A 229 2.38 -8.99 -7.51
C PHE A 229 3.19 -7.72 -7.31
N GLY A 230 3.26 -6.82 -8.31
CA GLY A 230 4.03 -5.57 -8.28
C GLY A 230 3.51 -4.50 -7.31
N LEU A 231 3.35 -4.85 -6.04
CA LEU A 231 3.04 -3.97 -4.92
C LEU A 231 4.32 -3.28 -4.41
N GLU A 232 4.22 -2.41 -3.40
CA GLU A 232 5.41 -1.89 -2.72
C GLU A 232 6.24 -3.02 -2.08
N ILE A 233 7.53 -2.81 -1.86
CA ILE A 233 8.44 -3.85 -1.33
C ILE A 233 8.07 -4.21 0.12
N ALA A 234 7.89 -3.24 1.00
CA ALA A 234 7.61 -3.54 2.40
C ALA A 234 6.61 -2.57 3.03
N HIS A 235 5.71 -3.15 3.83
CA HIS A 235 4.80 -2.43 4.71
C HIS A 235 4.50 -3.27 5.94
N GLU A 236 4.58 -2.64 7.12
CA GLU A 236 4.40 -3.32 8.40
C GLU A 236 3.00 -3.94 8.56
N HIS A 237 1.95 -3.26 8.10
CA HIS A 237 0.56 -3.70 8.23
C HIS A 237 0.27 -5.04 7.56
N ARG A 238 1.11 -5.48 6.60
CA ARG A 238 1.03 -6.83 5.99
C ARG A 238 1.19 -7.94 7.03
N ASN A 239 1.86 -7.66 8.14
CA ASN A 239 2.08 -8.64 9.21
C ASN A 239 0.88 -8.78 10.16
N TYR A 240 -0.14 -7.92 10.08
CA TYR A 240 -1.21 -7.84 11.08
C TYR A 240 -1.83 -9.21 11.37
N LEU A 241 -2.34 -9.91 10.37
CA LEU A 241 -2.86 -11.28 10.55
C LEU A 241 -1.73 -12.33 10.56
N PRO A 242 -0.76 -12.35 9.62
CA PRO A 242 0.24 -13.42 9.54
C PRO A 242 1.09 -13.61 10.79
N MET A 243 1.36 -12.54 11.56
CA MET A 243 2.19 -12.64 12.78
C MET A 243 1.54 -13.41 13.93
N LEU A 244 0.22 -13.66 13.87
CA LEU A 244 -0.44 -14.51 14.86
C LEU A 244 0.17 -15.91 14.90
N GLY A 245 0.65 -16.44 13.77
CA GLY A 245 1.29 -17.76 13.70
C GLY A 245 2.56 -17.83 14.56
N PRO A 246 3.60 -17.03 14.27
CA PRO A 246 4.82 -17.00 15.07
C PRO A 246 4.58 -16.61 16.53
N ILE A 247 3.69 -15.66 16.82
CA ILE A 247 3.32 -15.29 18.19
C ILE A 247 2.69 -16.49 18.92
N PHE A 248 1.77 -17.22 18.28
CA PHE A 248 1.17 -18.42 18.87
C PHE A 248 2.22 -19.50 19.16
N ALA A 249 3.11 -19.78 18.21
CA ALA A 249 4.18 -20.75 18.40
C ALA A 249 5.11 -20.35 19.56
N ALA A 250 5.59 -19.11 19.58
CA ALA A 250 6.44 -18.60 20.67
C ALA A 250 5.74 -18.69 22.03
N SER A 251 4.47 -18.26 22.10
CA SER A 251 3.67 -18.29 23.33
C SER A 251 3.49 -19.71 23.86
N TYR A 252 3.26 -20.68 22.97
CA TYR A 252 3.14 -22.09 23.33
C TYR A 252 4.42 -22.59 23.99
N TYR A 253 5.59 -22.38 23.37
CA TYR A 253 6.86 -22.88 23.91
C TYR A 253 7.38 -22.08 25.12
N LEU A 254 7.00 -20.82 25.28
CA LEU A 254 7.35 -20.03 26.47
C LEU A 254 6.52 -20.44 27.70
N LEU A 255 5.25 -20.77 27.52
CA LEU A 255 4.31 -20.91 28.63
C LEU A 255 3.91 -22.34 28.94
N LEU A 256 4.11 -23.30 28.03
CA LEU A 256 3.71 -24.68 28.27
C LEU A 256 4.65 -25.35 29.29
N PRO A 257 4.11 -25.82 30.44
CA PRO A 257 4.93 -26.42 31.50
C PRO A 257 5.60 -27.73 31.06
N GLN A 258 4.88 -28.52 30.26
CA GLN A 258 5.23 -29.90 29.90
C GLN A 258 6.47 -30.02 29.01
N VAL A 259 6.94 -28.93 28.38
CA VAL A 259 8.12 -28.98 27.51
C VAL A 259 9.41 -29.05 28.35
N HIS A 260 9.55 -28.19 29.37
CA HIS A 260 10.74 -28.11 30.24
C HIS A 260 10.41 -27.43 31.58
N VAL A 261 9.98 -28.19 32.59
CA VAL A 261 9.49 -27.63 33.87
C VAL A 261 10.55 -26.77 34.58
N SER A 262 11.80 -27.19 34.56
CA SER A 262 12.93 -26.51 35.23
C SER A 262 13.17 -25.08 34.73
N THR A 263 12.86 -24.78 33.46
CA THR A 263 13.10 -23.47 32.85
C THR A 263 11.84 -22.61 32.76
N LEU A 264 10.69 -23.09 33.24
CA LEU A 264 9.39 -22.44 33.04
C LEU A 264 9.32 -21.02 33.61
N GLN A 265 9.92 -20.78 34.78
CA GLN A 265 9.94 -19.45 35.40
C GLN A 265 10.73 -18.45 34.54
N ILE A 266 11.93 -18.83 34.09
CA ILE A 266 12.76 -18.00 33.21
C ILE A 266 12.03 -17.71 31.89
N ARG A 267 11.43 -18.74 31.26
CA ARG A 267 10.64 -18.56 30.02
C ARG A 267 9.47 -17.60 30.21
N ARG A 268 8.77 -17.64 31.35
CA ARG A 268 7.70 -16.68 31.68
C ARG A 268 8.22 -15.27 31.88
N ILE A 269 9.36 -15.10 32.54
CA ILE A 269 10.02 -13.79 32.71
C ILE A 269 10.39 -13.22 31.33
N ILE A 270 10.99 -14.03 30.45
CA ILE A 270 11.28 -13.64 29.06
C ILE A 270 9.99 -13.23 28.33
N GLY A 271 8.92 -14.02 28.46
CA GLY A 271 7.63 -13.67 27.88
C GLY A 271 7.10 -12.32 28.37
N LEU A 272 7.13 -12.06 29.67
CA LEU A 272 6.70 -10.78 30.24
C LEU A 272 7.59 -9.61 29.78
N ALA A 273 8.90 -9.82 29.69
CA ALA A 273 9.84 -8.83 29.17
C ALA A 273 9.55 -8.50 27.70
N LEU A 274 9.18 -9.49 26.87
CA LEU A 274 8.75 -9.26 25.48
C LEU A 274 7.45 -8.44 25.42
N ILE A 275 6.45 -8.76 26.25
CA ILE A 275 5.22 -7.96 26.32
C ILE A 275 5.53 -6.50 26.71
N ALA A 276 6.41 -6.30 27.70
CA ALA A 276 6.81 -4.96 28.12
C ALA A 276 7.54 -4.22 26.98
N LEU A 277 8.46 -4.89 26.28
CA LEU A 277 9.14 -4.34 25.11
C LEU A 277 8.15 -3.93 24.02
N PHE A 278 7.18 -4.79 23.70
CA PHE A 278 6.15 -4.50 22.70
C PHE A 278 5.32 -3.29 23.12
N ALA A 279 4.86 -3.25 24.37
CA ALA A 279 4.07 -2.15 24.90
C ALA A 279 4.81 -0.80 24.86
N VAL A 280 6.07 -0.77 25.32
CA VAL A 280 6.89 0.46 25.33
C VAL A 280 7.17 0.94 23.91
N THR A 281 7.51 0.03 22.99
CA THR A 281 7.77 0.38 21.59
C THR A 281 6.52 0.93 20.92
N THR A 282 5.37 0.28 21.12
CA THR A 282 4.08 0.73 20.59
C THR A 282 3.67 2.08 21.17
N TYR A 283 3.88 2.30 22.47
CA TYR A 283 3.60 3.59 23.10
C TYR A 283 4.46 4.70 22.49
N SER A 284 5.78 4.51 22.39
CA SER A 284 6.69 5.48 21.78
C SER A 284 6.31 5.82 20.34
N ARG A 285 5.99 4.81 19.53
CA ARG A 285 5.57 5.07 18.15
C ARG A 285 4.21 5.76 18.07
N SER A 286 3.30 5.46 19.00
CA SER A 286 1.98 6.12 19.02
C SER A 286 2.09 7.60 19.33
N THR A 287 3.10 8.01 20.12
CA THR A 287 3.37 9.43 20.36
C THR A 287 3.95 10.11 19.12
N ASP A 288 4.85 9.44 18.38
CA ASP A 288 5.37 9.98 17.12
C ASP A 288 4.24 10.20 16.11
N TRP A 289 3.33 9.23 15.99
CA TRP A 289 2.16 9.32 15.10
C TRP A 289 1.14 10.40 15.47
N ALA A 290 1.18 10.92 16.71
CA ALA A 290 0.24 11.94 17.15
C ALA A 290 0.51 13.32 16.53
N ASN A 291 1.74 13.59 16.10
CA ASN A 291 2.16 14.85 15.52
C ASN A 291 2.89 14.61 14.18
N PRO A 292 2.45 15.20 13.05
CA PRO A 292 3.11 14.99 11.76
C PRO A 292 4.60 15.35 11.73
N PHE A 293 5.01 16.38 12.45
CA PHE A 293 6.42 16.77 12.50
C PHE A 293 7.27 15.74 13.25
N ASP A 294 6.77 15.23 14.39
CA ASP A 294 7.46 14.19 15.16
C ASP A 294 7.52 12.88 14.37
N LEU A 295 6.42 12.49 13.73
CA LEU A 295 6.36 11.32 12.85
C LEU A 295 7.44 11.40 11.77
N TYR A 296 7.43 12.43 10.92
CA TYR A 296 8.38 12.49 9.80
C TYR A 296 9.82 12.69 10.28
N THR A 297 10.02 13.34 11.44
CA THR A 297 11.35 13.42 12.05
C THR A 297 11.84 12.04 12.48
N ALA A 298 10.98 11.22 13.08
CA ALA A 298 11.31 9.84 13.44
C ALA A 298 11.58 9.00 12.18
N GLU A 299 10.72 9.08 11.15
CA GLU A 299 10.90 8.38 9.88
C GLU A 299 12.24 8.73 9.21
N ALA A 300 12.57 10.02 9.09
CA ALA A 300 13.83 10.44 8.46
C ALA A 300 15.09 10.11 9.30
N ARG A 301 14.94 9.94 10.61
CA ARG A 301 16.03 9.50 11.50
C ARG A 301 16.25 7.99 11.44
N HIS A 302 15.17 7.20 11.41
CA HIS A 302 15.21 5.74 11.38
C HIS A 302 15.55 5.21 9.99
N HIS A 303 15.01 5.86 8.95
CA HIS A 303 15.22 5.54 7.54
C HIS A 303 15.91 6.71 6.82
N PRO A 304 17.19 7.00 7.14
CA PRO A 304 17.88 8.16 6.56
C PRO A 304 18.09 8.06 5.05
N ASN A 305 17.95 6.88 4.45
CA ASN A 305 18.06 6.68 2.99
C ASN A 305 16.69 6.59 2.31
N SER A 306 15.59 6.87 3.01
CA SER A 306 14.25 6.95 2.43
C SER A 306 14.10 8.27 1.66
N ALA A 307 13.80 8.15 0.36
CA ALA A 307 13.50 9.30 -0.48
C ALA A 307 12.17 9.93 -0.05
N GLN A 308 11.19 9.10 0.31
CA GLN A 308 9.87 9.57 0.75
C GLN A 308 9.94 10.27 2.12
N ALA A 309 10.63 9.71 3.12
CA ALA A 309 10.79 10.37 4.42
C ALA A 309 11.53 11.71 4.28
N SER A 310 12.54 11.77 3.41
CA SER A 310 13.25 13.02 3.08
C SER A 310 12.32 14.04 2.41
N LEU A 311 11.47 13.60 1.48
CA LEU A 311 10.49 14.47 0.81
C LEU A 311 9.47 15.06 1.80
N GLU A 312 8.94 14.24 2.71
CA GLU A 312 7.99 14.71 3.73
C GLU A 312 8.65 15.70 4.68
N MET A 313 9.90 15.46 5.10
CA MET A 313 10.65 16.42 5.92
C MET A 313 10.89 17.75 5.20
N GLY A 314 11.23 17.71 3.90
CA GLY A 314 11.31 18.91 3.07
C GLY A 314 10.00 19.69 3.04
N THR A 315 8.88 18.97 2.94
CA THR A 315 7.53 19.55 2.97
C THR A 315 7.21 20.17 4.32
N MET A 316 7.51 19.47 5.42
CA MET A 316 7.29 19.97 6.78
C MET A 316 8.07 21.27 7.01
N TYR A 317 9.39 21.27 6.82
CA TYR A 317 10.21 22.47 7.01
C TYR A 317 9.82 23.61 6.07
N GLY A 318 9.48 23.30 4.81
CA GLY A 318 9.06 24.31 3.82
C GLY A 318 7.74 25.00 4.18
N SER A 319 6.85 24.27 4.88
CA SER A 319 5.56 24.78 5.35
C SER A 319 5.65 25.66 6.60
N ILE A 320 6.76 25.61 7.35
CA ILE A 320 6.95 26.42 8.55
C ILE A 320 7.00 27.90 8.17
N THR A 321 6.14 28.70 8.79
CA THR A 321 6.11 30.15 8.68
C THR A 321 6.39 30.75 10.05
N THR A 322 7.27 31.76 10.08
CA THR A 322 7.70 32.44 11.31
C THR A 322 8.04 33.90 10.97
N PRO A 323 7.76 34.85 11.86
CA PRO A 323 8.17 36.24 11.65
C PRO A 323 9.70 36.45 11.75
N ASP A 324 10.41 35.53 12.41
CA ASP A 324 11.88 35.56 12.51
C ASP A 324 12.52 35.21 11.15
N GLN A 325 13.20 36.18 10.55
CA GLN A 325 13.85 36.04 9.25
C GLN A 325 14.99 35.02 9.27
N GLU A 326 15.74 34.92 10.37
CA GLU A 326 16.82 33.95 10.48
C GLU A 326 16.27 32.53 10.60
N ALA A 327 15.24 32.34 11.43
CA ALA A 327 14.55 31.04 11.50
C ALA A 327 13.91 30.68 10.15
N MET A 328 13.33 31.64 9.44
CA MET A 328 12.76 31.42 8.11
C MET A 328 13.83 30.97 7.11
N ALA A 329 15.00 31.63 7.09
CA ALA A 329 16.12 31.27 6.24
C ALA A 329 16.68 29.87 6.59
N ARG A 330 16.80 29.54 7.88
CA ARG A 330 17.21 28.20 8.34
C ARG A 330 16.22 27.12 7.89
N ASN A 331 14.92 27.35 8.03
CA ASN A 331 13.88 26.40 7.61
C ASN A 331 13.88 26.22 6.08
N TYR A 332 14.05 27.29 5.32
CA TYR A 332 14.19 27.22 3.86
C TYR A 332 15.40 26.37 3.44
N ALA A 333 16.58 26.65 4.00
CA ALA A 333 17.80 25.88 3.72
C ALA A 333 17.66 24.39 4.12
N THR A 334 17.03 24.14 5.27
CA THR A 334 16.79 22.77 5.75
C THR A 334 15.83 22.03 4.81
N ALA A 335 14.73 22.66 4.41
CA ALA A 335 13.78 22.09 3.47
C ALA A 335 14.42 21.77 2.11
N LEU A 336 15.24 22.68 1.56
CA LEU A 336 16.00 22.42 0.34
C LEU A 336 16.92 21.21 0.49
N SER A 337 17.70 21.12 1.57
CA SER A 337 18.61 19.98 1.79
C SER A 337 17.88 18.63 1.79
N TYR A 338 16.67 18.59 2.36
CA TYR A 338 15.84 17.39 2.37
C TYR A 338 15.25 17.07 0.98
N TYR A 339 14.84 18.07 0.21
CA TYR A 339 14.38 17.86 -1.16
C TYR A 339 15.50 17.43 -2.11
N GLU A 340 16.70 18.01 -1.98
CA GLU A 340 17.90 17.60 -2.71
C GLU A 340 18.23 16.14 -2.40
N LYS A 341 18.22 15.79 -1.11
CA LYS A 341 18.42 14.42 -0.65
C LYS A 341 17.37 13.48 -1.25
N ALA A 342 16.09 13.80 -1.17
CA ALA A 342 15.02 13.00 -1.78
C ALA A 342 15.22 12.81 -3.30
N SER A 343 15.61 13.87 -4.01
CA SER A 343 15.87 13.83 -5.45
C SER A 343 17.11 13.01 -5.82
N SER A 344 18.11 12.96 -4.94
CA SER A 344 19.32 12.15 -5.12
C SER A 344 19.09 10.67 -4.83
N LEU A 345 18.26 10.35 -3.83
CA LEU A 345 17.93 8.98 -3.42
C LEU A 345 17.01 8.29 -4.42
N ASN A 346 16.11 9.04 -5.08
CA ASN A 346 15.27 8.53 -6.16
C ASN A 346 15.44 9.38 -7.44
N PRO A 347 16.29 8.94 -8.38
CA PRO A 347 16.52 9.63 -9.65
C PRO A 347 15.31 9.66 -10.61
N ASN A 348 14.35 8.75 -10.45
CA ASN A 348 13.14 8.69 -11.29
C ASN A 348 12.02 9.59 -10.75
N SER A 349 12.04 9.91 -9.45
CA SER A 349 11.04 10.77 -8.83
C SER A 349 11.23 12.25 -9.20
N SER A 350 10.13 12.90 -9.54
CA SER A 350 10.08 14.35 -9.80
C SER A 350 9.76 15.18 -8.56
N SER A 351 9.32 14.55 -7.46
CA SER A 351 8.75 15.23 -6.30
C SER A 351 9.73 16.17 -5.59
N GLY A 352 10.98 15.74 -5.39
CA GLY A 352 12.01 16.57 -4.75
C GLY A 352 12.32 17.83 -5.55
N LEU A 353 12.48 17.71 -6.87
CA LEU A 353 12.74 18.85 -7.77
C LEU A 353 11.57 19.83 -7.79
N VAL A 354 10.34 19.33 -7.87
CA VAL A 354 9.13 20.16 -7.76
C VAL A 354 9.09 20.88 -6.42
N GLY A 355 9.44 20.20 -5.33
CA GLY A 355 9.55 20.78 -3.98
C GLY A 355 10.52 21.97 -3.93
N MET A 356 11.74 21.80 -4.46
CA MET A 356 12.75 22.87 -4.49
C MET A 356 12.30 24.08 -5.33
N ILE A 357 11.79 23.82 -6.54
CA ILE A 357 11.30 24.87 -7.45
C ILE A 357 10.14 25.63 -6.81
N LYS A 358 9.14 24.90 -6.31
CA LYS A 358 7.93 25.50 -5.71
C LYS A 358 8.28 26.29 -4.45
N LEU A 359 9.07 25.74 -3.55
CA LEU A 359 9.45 26.42 -2.31
C LEU A 359 10.21 27.72 -2.60
N SER A 360 11.19 27.68 -3.50
CA SER A 360 11.95 28.86 -3.90
C SER A 360 11.07 29.92 -4.56
N ALA A 361 10.15 29.49 -5.44
CA ALA A 361 9.20 30.36 -6.10
C ALA A 361 8.22 31.06 -5.14
N ILE A 362 7.74 30.36 -4.10
CA ILE A 362 6.85 30.92 -3.06
C ILE A 362 7.61 31.92 -2.18
N ARG A 363 8.88 31.62 -1.86
CA ARG A 363 9.70 32.44 -0.96
C ARG A 363 10.43 33.59 -1.66
N ASN A 364 10.17 33.82 -2.94
CA ASN A 364 10.87 34.82 -3.76
C ASN A 364 12.39 34.62 -3.87
N HIS A 365 12.87 33.39 -3.66
CA HIS A 365 14.26 33.04 -3.97
C HIS A 365 14.41 32.72 -5.46
N PRO A 366 15.59 32.96 -6.05
CA PRO A 366 15.87 32.52 -7.41
C PRO A 366 15.64 31.01 -7.57
N ILE A 367 15.02 30.61 -8.68
CA ILE A 367 14.90 29.20 -9.04
C ILE A 367 16.17 28.84 -9.81
N GLU A 368 16.96 27.90 -9.29
CA GLU A 368 18.16 27.41 -9.98
C GLU A 368 17.78 26.78 -11.33
N PRO A 369 18.38 27.24 -12.46
CA PRO A 369 18.08 26.70 -13.79
C PRO A 369 18.28 25.18 -13.87
N GLN A 370 19.31 24.68 -13.17
CA GLN A 370 19.63 23.26 -13.12
C GLN A 370 18.49 22.40 -12.59
N TRP A 371 17.71 22.87 -11.60
CA TRP A 371 16.56 22.12 -11.08
C TRP A 371 15.47 21.96 -12.14
N VAL A 372 15.22 23.02 -12.92
CA VAL A 372 14.22 23.00 -13.99
C VAL A 372 14.68 22.08 -15.13
N ASP A 373 15.94 22.14 -15.51
CA ASP A 373 16.49 21.29 -16.57
C ASP A 373 16.52 19.81 -16.17
N GLN A 374 16.89 19.49 -14.92
CA GLN A 374 16.81 18.13 -14.40
C GLN A 374 15.36 17.63 -14.35
N LEU A 375 14.42 18.47 -13.89
CA LEU A 375 13.01 18.09 -13.86
C LEU A 375 12.48 17.85 -15.27
N ARG A 376 12.81 18.72 -16.22
CA ARG A 376 12.46 18.55 -17.64
C ARG A 376 12.99 17.22 -18.18
N HIS A 377 14.27 16.91 -17.92
CA HIS A 377 14.88 15.66 -18.34
C HIS A 377 14.17 14.43 -17.74
N ARG A 378 13.90 14.40 -16.43
CA ARG A 378 13.17 13.30 -15.78
C ARG A 378 11.75 13.16 -16.34
N LEU A 379 11.04 14.27 -16.54
CA LEU A 379 9.70 14.25 -17.12
C LEU A 379 9.68 13.72 -18.55
N GLN A 380 10.76 13.88 -19.31
CA GLN A 380 10.85 13.42 -20.70
C GLN A 380 11.32 11.95 -20.83
N TYR A 381 12.26 11.52 -19.99
CA TYR A 381 12.99 10.27 -20.19
C TYR A 381 12.84 9.22 -19.07
N SER A 382 12.14 9.53 -17.97
CA SER A 382 11.89 8.57 -16.88
C SER A 382 10.43 8.11 -16.85
N PRO A 383 10.13 6.90 -16.34
CA PRO A 383 8.75 6.48 -16.09
C PRO A 383 8.03 7.46 -15.17
N LEU A 384 6.85 7.93 -15.58
CA LEU A 384 6.06 8.88 -14.80
C LEU A 384 5.17 8.15 -13.79
N ALA A 385 5.31 8.50 -12.51
CA ALA A 385 4.40 8.06 -11.46
C ALA A 385 2.98 8.61 -11.68
N SER A 386 1.96 7.93 -11.15
CA SER A 386 0.57 8.39 -11.23
C SER A 386 0.35 9.77 -10.60
N SER A 387 1.13 10.12 -9.57
CA SER A 387 1.10 11.41 -8.88
C SER A 387 1.78 12.56 -9.65
N THR A 388 2.46 12.29 -10.76
CA THR A 388 3.18 13.31 -11.54
C THR A 388 2.25 14.43 -12.02
N ALA A 389 1.01 14.07 -12.43
CA ALA A 389 0.01 15.03 -12.84
C ALA A 389 -0.34 16.02 -11.71
N ASP A 390 -0.50 15.54 -10.48
CA ASP A 390 -0.80 16.37 -9.32
C ASP A 390 0.35 17.32 -8.97
N LEU A 391 1.59 16.86 -9.10
CA LEU A 391 2.78 17.70 -8.92
C LEU A 391 2.80 18.86 -9.91
N LEU A 392 2.54 18.57 -11.19
CA LEU A 392 2.47 19.57 -12.26
C LEU A 392 1.31 20.56 -12.05
N ILE A 393 0.12 20.05 -11.72
CA ILE A 393 -1.04 20.87 -11.36
C ILE A 393 -0.67 21.81 -10.20
N SER A 394 0.05 21.33 -9.18
CA SER A 394 0.43 22.17 -8.04
C SER A 394 1.33 23.36 -8.42
N LEU A 395 2.19 23.21 -9.44
CA LEU A 395 3.00 24.31 -9.98
C LEU A 395 2.13 25.29 -10.77
N VAL A 396 1.22 24.77 -11.60
CA VAL A 396 0.26 25.58 -12.37
C VAL A 396 -0.63 26.40 -11.43
N THR A 397 -1.21 25.78 -10.41
CA THR A 397 -2.05 26.45 -9.41
C THR A 397 -1.26 27.54 -8.70
N CYS A 398 -0.05 27.22 -8.24
CA CYS A 398 0.77 28.22 -7.55
C CYS A 398 1.09 29.44 -8.43
N ARG A 399 1.28 29.23 -9.74
CA ARG A 399 1.47 30.30 -10.71
C ARG A 399 0.19 31.09 -10.97
N ALA A 400 -0.92 30.40 -11.21
CA ALA A 400 -2.22 30.99 -11.52
C ALA A 400 -2.72 31.88 -10.37
N ASP A 401 -2.51 31.43 -9.13
CA ASP A 401 -2.85 32.18 -7.91
C ASP A 401 -1.87 33.33 -7.62
N LYS A 402 -0.85 33.53 -8.46
CA LYS A 402 0.22 34.53 -8.31
C LYS A 402 1.01 34.39 -7.01
N ILE A 403 1.05 33.20 -6.43
CA ILE A 403 1.81 32.87 -5.22
C ILE A 403 3.27 32.56 -5.58
N CYS A 404 3.51 31.84 -6.68
CA CYS A 404 4.83 31.46 -7.15
C CYS A 404 5.35 32.37 -8.27
N LYS A 405 6.62 32.79 -8.20
CA LYS A 405 7.35 33.46 -9.29
C LYS A 405 8.06 32.49 -10.26
N ILE A 406 7.31 31.54 -10.82
CA ILE A 406 7.78 30.67 -11.91
C ILE A 406 7.34 31.26 -13.26
N SER A 407 8.19 31.23 -14.30
CA SER A 407 7.82 31.81 -15.59
C SER A 407 6.83 30.92 -16.35
N ASN A 408 6.04 31.53 -17.25
CA ASN A 408 5.12 30.76 -18.10
C ASN A 408 5.88 29.80 -19.03
N GLU A 409 7.05 30.23 -19.52
CA GLU A 409 7.96 29.43 -20.35
C GLU A 409 8.50 28.20 -19.59
N GLN A 410 8.85 28.37 -18.30
CA GLN A 410 9.28 27.25 -17.46
C GLN A 410 8.18 26.20 -17.32
N ILE A 411 6.95 26.61 -16.97
CA ILE A 411 5.82 25.66 -16.86
C ILE A 411 5.52 25.01 -18.21
N GLU A 412 5.52 25.78 -19.29
CA GLU A 412 5.29 25.26 -20.63
C GLU A 412 6.31 24.17 -20.99
N GLY A 413 7.59 24.42 -20.76
CA GLY A 413 8.66 23.45 -21.01
C GLY A 413 8.51 22.17 -20.19
N LEU A 414 8.04 22.25 -18.93
CA LEU A 414 7.75 21.06 -18.11
C LEU A 414 6.55 20.26 -18.64
N MET A 415 5.51 20.96 -19.11
CA MET A 415 4.34 20.31 -19.72
C MET A 415 4.69 19.62 -21.03
N GLN A 416 5.46 20.28 -21.91
CA GLN A 416 5.89 19.70 -23.17
C GLN A 416 6.77 18.47 -22.96
N ALA A 417 7.70 18.53 -22.01
CA ALA A 417 8.54 17.39 -21.63
C ALA A 417 7.71 16.18 -21.19
N SER A 418 6.72 16.38 -20.31
CA SER A 418 5.86 15.28 -19.86
C SER A 418 4.98 14.70 -20.96
N LEU A 419 4.52 15.50 -21.92
CA LEU A 419 3.74 15.03 -23.07
C LEU A 419 4.58 14.24 -24.09
N SER A 420 5.86 14.60 -24.22
CA SER A 420 6.83 13.97 -25.13
C SER A 420 7.39 12.65 -24.61
N ASN A 421 7.07 12.27 -23.37
CA ASN A 421 7.57 11.06 -22.74
C ASN A 421 6.94 9.79 -23.37
N GLU A 422 7.79 8.98 -24.01
CA GLU A 422 7.39 7.73 -24.68
C GLU A 422 7.18 6.54 -23.72
N LEU A 423 7.71 6.64 -22.49
CA LEU A 423 7.60 5.61 -21.46
C LEU A 423 6.30 5.69 -20.65
N THR A 424 5.48 6.72 -20.88
CA THR A 424 4.27 6.97 -20.10
C THR A 424 3.18 5.99 -20.47
N THR A 425 2.67 5.25 -19.47
CA THR A 425 1.54 4.34 -19.65
C THR A 425 0.29 5.08 -20.13
N GLN A 426 -0.62 4.40 -20.83
CA GLN A 426 -1.84 5.03 -21.36
C GLN A 426 -2.67 5.73 -20.27
N SER A 427 -2.78 5.11 -19.08
CA SER A 427 -3.49 5.69 -17.94
C SER A 427 -2.81 6.97 -17.44
N ASN A 428 -1.48 6.93 -17.25
CA ASN A 428 -0.75 8.11 -16.76
C ASN A 428 -0.74 9.22 -17.82
N ARG A 429 -0.75 8.87 -19.12
CA ARG A 429 -0.83 9.84 -20.23
C ARG A 429 -2.14 10.64 -20.16
N ALA A 430 -3.25 9.99 -19.83
CA ALA A 430 -4.52 10.69 -19.62
C ALA A 430 -4.46 11.69 -18.46
N SER A 431 -3.79 11.33 -17.35
CA SER A 431 -3.58 12.23 -16.21
C SER A 431 -2.69 13.42 -16.57
N ILE A 432 -1.62 13.20 -17.34
CA ILE A 432 -0.76 14.27 -17.86
C ILE A 432 -1.52 15.21 -18.81
N LEU A 433 -2.35 14.67 -19.72
CA LEU A 433 -3.20 15.49 -20.59
C LEU A 433 -4.20 16.33 -19.78
N SER A 434 -4.72 15.78 -18.68
CA SER A 434 -5.56 16.52 -17.73
C SER A 434 -4.79 17.66 -17.03
N ALA A 435 -3.55 17.42 -16.61
CA ALA A 435 -2.70 18.48 -16.05
C ALA A 435 -2.34 19.55 -17.09
N TYR A 436 -2.10 19.16 -18.35
CA TYR A 436 -1.84 20.08 -19.45
C TYR A 436 -3.05 20.93 -19.79
N SER A 437 -4.26 20.34 -19.83
CA SER A 437 -5.49 21.09 -20.08
C SER A 437 -5.75 22.11 -18.96
N TYR A 438 -5.43 21.76 -17.71
CA TYR A 438 -5.47 22.69 -16.58
C TYR A 438 -4.48 23.87 -16.74
N TYR A 439 -3.27 23.61 -17.24
CA TYR A 439 -2.31 24.67 -17.61
C TYR A 439 -2.84 25.59 -18.70
N LEU A 440 -3.41 25.02 -19.77
CA LEU A 440 -3.91 25.78 -20.91
C LEU A 440 -5.00 26.78 -20.48
N VAL A 441 -5.87 26.38 -19.55
CA VAL A 441 -6.93 27.24 -19.02
C VAL A 441 -6.38 28.32 -18.06
N ASN A 442 -5.54 27.92 -17.10
CA ASN A 442 -5.21 28.80 -15.96
C ASN A 442 -3.99 29.68 -16.18
N VAL A 443 -3.12 29.33 -17.13
CA VAL A 443 -1.86 30.06 -17.38
C VAL A 443 -1.75 30.51 -18.84
N ALA A 444 -2.00 29.64 -19.81
CA ALA A 444 -1.86 29.98 -21.23
C ALA A 444 -3.07 30.76 -21.81
N ALA A 445 -4.23 30.68 -21.15
CA ALA A 445 -5.51 31.21 -21.63
C ALA A 445 -5.94 30.68 -23.02
N ASP A 446 -5.50 29.47 -23.39
CA ASP A 446 -5.85 28.80 -24.65
C ASP A 446 -7.02 27.82 -24.43
N TYR A 447 -8.21 28.38 -24.25
CA TYR A 447 -9.44 27.63 -24.00
C TYR A 447 -9.82 26.66 -25.14
N PRO A 448 -9.72 27.02 -26.44
CA PRO A 448 -10.03 26.11 -27.53
C PRO A 448 -9.14 24.85 -27.51
N LYS A 449 -7.83 25.01 -27.30
CA LYS A 449 -6.91 23.87 -27.21
C LYS A 449 -7.16 23.03 -25.96
N ALA A 450 -7.47 23.67 -24.82
CA ALA A 450 -7.80 22.97 -23.59
C ALA A 450 -9.02 22.06 -23.77
N LEU A 451 -10.06 22.56 -24.45
CA LEU A 451 -11.26 21.80 -24.76
C LEU A 451 -10.95 20.61 -25.68
N GLN A 452 -10.18 20.84 -26.76
CA GLN A 452 -9.78 19.78 -27.69
C GLN A 452 -9.02 18.64 -26.99
N VAL A 453 -8.03 18.99 -26.16
CA VAL A 453 -7.24 18.01 -25.36
C VAL A 453 -8.15 17.21 -24.44
N MET A 454 -9.12 17.86 -23.80
CA MET A 454 -10.00 17.20 -22.84
C MET A 454 -11.04 16.30 -23.52
N GLN A 455 -11.58 16.71 -24.67
CA GLN A 455 -12.44 15.88 -25.52
C GLN A 455 -11.72 14.59 -25.93
N GLU A 456 -10.47 14.69 -26.38
CA GLU A 456 -9.65 13.53 -26.76
C GLU A 456 -9.38 12.61 -25.57
N THR A 457 -9.02 13.19 -24.42
CA THR A 457 -8.74 12.41 -23.20
C THR A 457 -9.97 11.64 -22.73
N VAL A 458 -11.17 12.24 -22.75
CA VAL A 458 -12.43 11.57 -22.40
C VAL A 458 -12.78 10.50 -23.44
N ARG A 459 -12.58 10.77 -24.73
CA ARG A 459 -12.83 9.81 -25.81
C ARG A 459 -11.98 8.54 -25.65
N ASN A 460 -10.72 8.71 -25.27
CA ASN A 460 -9.79 7.59 -25.05
C ASN A 460 -9.99 6.90 -23.69
N ASN A 461 -10.67 7.56 -22.74
CA ASN A 461 -10.89 7.04 -21.38
C ASN A 461 -12.36 7.21 -20.95
N PRO A 462 -13.33 6.60 -21.65
CA PRO A 462 -14.74 6.91 -21.46
C PRO A 462 -15.28 6.48 -20.08
N GLY A 463 -14.61 5.59 -19.36
CA GLY A 463 -15.00 5.14 -18.02
C GLY A 463 -14.51 6.03 -16.87
N GLN A 464 -13.60 6.97 -17.12
CA GLN A 464 -13.01 7.81 -16.08
C GLN A 464 -13.88 9.06 -15.82
N LEU A 465 -14.57 9.05 -14.69
CA LEU A 465 -15.55 10.07 -14.32
C LEU A 465 -14.90 11.45 -14.07
N ASP A 466 -13.71 11.49 -13.49
CA ASP A 466 -13.00 12.75 -13.19
C ASP A 466 -12.70 13.57 -14.46
N TYR A 467 -12.24 12.91 -15.53
CA TYR A 467 -11.96 13.59 -16.80
C TYR A 467 -13.22 14.14 -17.45
N ARG A 468 -14.34 13.42 -17.35
CA ARG A 468 -15.66 13.90 -17.82
C ARG A 468 -16.12 15.11 -17.02
N MET A 469 -15.93 15.10 -15.71
CA MET A 469 -16.26 16.24 -14.86
C MET A 469 -15.46 17.49 -15.27
N THR A 470 -14.17 17.34 -15.51
CA THR A 470 -13.31 18.44 -16.01
C THR A 470 -13.79 18.95 -17.37
N LEU A 471 -14.11 18.04 -18.30
CA LEU A 471 -14.67 18.41 -19.61
C LEU A 471 -15.95 19.24 -19.49
N ILE A 472 -16.90 18.80 -18.66
CA ILE A 472 -18.17 19.52 -18.44
C ILE A 472 -17.89 20.96 -17.96
N LYS A 473 -17.00 21.12 -16.98
CA LYS A 473 -16.62 22.43 -16.45
C LYS A 473 -16.03 23.32 -17.56
N PHE A 474 -15.20 22.75 -18.44
CA PHE A 474 -14.59 23.48 -19.55
C PHE A 474 -15.60 23.85 -20.63
N CYS A 475 -16.53 22.96 -21.00
CA CYS A 475 -17.59 23.27 -21.95
C CYS A 475 -18.50 24.41 -21.44
N ILE A 476 -18.86 24.37 -20.15
CA ILE A 476 -19.66 25.43 -19.52
C ILE A 476 -18.90 26.76 -19.52
N ALA A 477 -17.63 26.76 -19.12
CA ALA A 477 -16.81 27.97 -19.08
C ALA A 477 -16.56 28.56 -20.48
N SER A 478 -16.47 27.71 -21.50
CA SER A 478 -16.18 28.10 -22.89
C SER A 478 -17.44 28.33 -23.74
N GLY A 479 -18.64 28.34 -23.13
CA GLY A 479 -19.90 28.61 -23.83
C GLY A 479 -20.40 27.47 -24.75
N HIS A 480 -19.79 26.28 -24.71
CA HIS A 480 -20.19 25.10 -25.49
C HIS A 480 -21.38 24.40 -24.80
N THR A 481 -22.52 25.07 -24.76
CA THR A 481 -23.67 24.69 -23.94
C THR A 481 -24.31 23.37 -24.34
N GLN A 482 -24.32 23.04 -25.63
CA GLN A 482 -24.87 21.79 -26.14
C GLN A 482 -24.02 20.59 -25.72
N GLU A 483 -22.70 20.68 -25.91
CA GLU A 483 -21.77 19.63 -25.52
C GLU A 483 -21.75 19.43 -23.99
N ALA A 484 -21.85 20.53 -23.22
CA ALA A 484 -22.01 20.45 -21.77
C ALA A 484 -23.28 19.69 -21.34
N LYS A 485 -24.42 19.91 -22.02
CA LYS A 485 -25.68 19.19 -21.75
C LYS A 485 -25.53 17.69 -22.01
N GLU A 486 -24.96 17.32 -23.14
CA GLU A 486 -24.76 15.93 -23.53
C GLU A 486 -23.82 15.22 -22.55
N ALA A 487 -22.70 15.86 -22.20
CA ALA A 487 -21.75 15.33 -21.23
C ALA A 487 -22.36 15.17 -19.82
N LEU A 488 -23.20 16.10 -19.38
CA LEU A 488 -23.94 15.99 -18.10
C LEU A 488 -24.89 14.79 -18.07
N VAL A 489 -25.63 14.55 -19.16
CA VAL A 489 -26.56 13.41 -19.27
C VAL A 489 -25.80 12.09 -19.21
N GLU A 490 -24.72 11.98 -19.97
CA GLU A 490 -23.88 10.77 -19.97
C GLU A 490 -23.20 10.55 -18.61
N MET A 491 -22.69 11.61 -17.98
CA MET A 491 -22.08 11.53 -16.66
C MET A 491 -23.06 11.01 -15.60
N ARG A 492 -24.33 11.42 -15.65
CA ARG A 492 -25.38 10.90 -14.74
C ARG A 492 -25.68 9.40 -14.97
N LYS A 493 -25.55 8.88 -16.19
CA LYS A 493 -25.71 7.45 -16.48
C LYS A 493 -24.55 6.63 -15.92
N LEU A 494 -23.34 7.20 -15.97
CA LEU A 494 -22.11 6.52 -15.55
C LEU A 494 -21.87 6.62 -14.03
N ASP A 495 -22.28 7.71 -13.38
CA ASP A 495 -22.18 7.91 -11.92
C ASP A 495 -23.24 7.13 -11.13
N LYS A 496 -23.21 5.79 -11.25
CA LYS A 496 -24.18 4.90 -10.57
C LYS A 496 -24.16 5.00 -9.05
N LEU A 497 -23.01 5.37 -8.48
CA LEU A 497 -22.81 5.54 -7.04
C LEU A 497 -23.16 6.95 -6.54
N LYS A 498 -23.60 7.85 -7.43
CA LYS A 498 -23.96 9.23 -7.11
C LYS A 498 -22.82 10.02 -6.42
N LYS A 499 -21.56 9.71 -6.75
CA LYS A 499 -20.38 10.40 -6.18
C LYS A 499 -20.37 11.89 -6.53
N TYR A 500 -20.84 12.25 -7.71
CA TYR A 500 -20.82 13.62 -8.23
C TYR A 500 -22.22 14.24 -8.32
N ALA A 501 -23.26 13.61 -7.76
CA ALA A 501 -24.64 14.05 -7.92
C ALA A 501 -24.85 15.53 -7.57
N THR A 502 -24.33 15.97 -6.42
CA THR A 502 -24.42 17.38 -5.99
C THR A 502 -23.72 18.33 -6.96
N GLU A 503 -22.53 17.96 -7.45
CA GLU A 503 -21.75 18.80 -8.35
C GLU A 503 -22.42 18.89 -9.74
N LEU A 504 -23.00 17.79 -10.22
CA LEU A 504 -23.76 17.74 -11.46
C LEU A 504 -25.02 18.63 -11.40
N ASP A 505 -25.67 18.70 -10.25
CA ASP A 505 -26.83 19.58 -10.06
C ASP A 505 -26.42 21.05 -10.08
N ILE A 506 -25.31 21.40 -9.42
CA ILE A 506 -24.74 22.76 -9.46
C ILE A 506 -24.39 23.15 -10.90
N LEU A 507 -23.72 22.27 -11.64
CA LEU A 507 -23.32 22.54 -13.03
C LEU A 507 -24.53 22.63 -13.96
N SER A 508 -25.57 21.82 -13.74
CA SER A 508 -26.83 21.90 -14.49
C SER A 508 -27.54 23.24 -14.26
N GLN A 509 -27.58 23.73 -13.03
CA GLN A 509 -28.15 25.04 -12.69
C GLN A 509 -27.37 26.19 -13.33
N LYS A 510 -26.03 26.13 -13.27
CA LYS A 510 -25.16 27.12 -13.94
C LYS A 510 -25.44 27.15 -15.44
N LEU A 511 -25.54 25.99 -16.09
CA LEU A 511 -25.81 25.87 -17.52
C LEU A 511 -27.21 26.39 -17.90
N ALA A 512 -28.22 26.17 -17.06
CA ALA A 512 -29.55 26.75 -17.26
C ALA A 512 -29.56 28.28 -17.17
N THR A 513 -28.76 28.84 -16.25
CA THR A 513 -28.63 30.30 -16.08
C THR A 513 -27.92 30.95 -17.26
N ILE A 514 -26.94 30.28 -17.86
CA ILE A 514 -26.24 30.74 -19.05
C ILE A 514 -27.17 30.74 -20.27
N ASN A 515 -27.98 29.69 -20.46
CA ASN A 515 -28.95 29.63 -21.57
C ASN A 515 -30.10 30.63 -21.44
N ASN A 516 -30.43 31.11 -20.24
CA ASN A 516 -31.46 32.14 -20.05
C ASN A 516 -30.92 33.58 -20.26
N LYS A 517 -29.61 33.75 -20.47
CA LYS A 517 -28.94 35.04 -20.68
C LYS A 517 -28.50 35.28 -22.13
N ILE A 518 -28.56 34.25 -22.98
CA ILE A 518 -28.30 34.27 -24.43
C ILE A 518 -29.66 34.23 -25.10
#